data_AF-A0A9D1M423-F1
#
_entry.id   AF-A0A9D1M423-F1
#
_cell.length_a   1.000
_cell.length_b   1.000
_cell.length_c   1.000
_cell.angle_alpha   90.00
_cell.angle_beta   90.00
_cell.angle_gamma   90.00
#
_symmetry.space_group_name_H-M   'P 1'
#
loop_
_entity.id
_entity.type
_entity.pdbx_description
1 polymer ?
#
loop_
_entity_poly.entity_id
_entity_poly.type
_entity_poly.pdbx_seq_one_letter_code
_entity_poly.pdbx_strand_id
1 'polypeptide(L)'
;MMKINGYEIALSEAQLDDIINNRMRRVKLVSKDFAGYKNLTEGNKKALEHLVAAAKIFDDVAMEQDHEMNLPMKKALEEAAQNSTYAAKALKLFTSFHGVEGHNGIDLEPVEIFKGIKGAKGRNFYPADLGVEEFHEILTRMVNEGKIDEVKKILSVRTMVRRDGKNLKAIDYTEYFKDAFSKAANEIEVAAHYTTDEDFKDYLGW
;
A
#
# COMPACT_ATOMS: atom_id res chain seq x y z
N MET A 1 -1.15 7.33 -27.55
CA MET A 1 -1.51 6.68 -26.28
C MET A 1 -0.69 7.32 -25.16
N MET A 2 -1.28 7.56 -23.99
CA MET A 2 -0.64 8.33 -22.91
C MET A 2 0.41 7.48 -22.20
N LYS A 3 1.54 8.09 -21.84
CA LYS A 3 2.58 7.45 -21.03
C LYS A 3 2.75 8.16 -19.69
N ILE A 4 2.95 7.39 -18.63
CA ILE A 4 3.26 7.83 -17.27
C ILE A 4 4.50 7.07 -16.83
N ASN A 5 5.54 7.79 -16.39
CA ASN A 5 6.78 7.20 -15.91
C ASN A 5 7.39 6.14 -16.87
N GLY A 6 7.26 6.36 -18.19
CA GLY A 6 7.75 5.44 -19.23
C GLY A 6 6.77 4.34 -19.67
N TYR A 7 5.69 4.09 -18.94
CA TYR A 7 4.70 3.05 -19.24
C TYR A 7 3.46 3.62 -19.89
N GLU A 8 2.89 2.89 -20.84
CA GLU A 8 1.66 3.26 -21.50
C GLU A 8 0.45 2.89 -20.64
N ILE A 9 -0.54 3.78 -20.54
CA ILE A 9 -1.83 3.45 -19.91
C ILE A 9 -2.54 2.38 -20.76
N ALA A 10 -2.96 1.28 -20.13
CA ALA A 10 -3.59 0.15 -20.79
C ALA A 10 -5.04 0.42 -21.23
N LEU A 11 -5.72 1.34 -20.54
CA LEU A 11 -7.11 1.73 -20.75
C LEU A 11 -7.18 3.03 -21.54
N SER A 12 -7.97 3.09 -22.60
CA SER A 12 -8.27 4.36 -23.29
C SER A 12 -9.02 5.34 -22.39
N GLU A 13 -8.95 6.64 -22.71
CA GLU A 13 -9.66 7.66 -21.93
C GLU A 13 -11.19 7.42 -21.89
N ALA A 14 -11.79 6.94 -22.99
CA ALA A 14 -13.20 6.60 -23.05
C ALA A 14 -13.56 5.40 -22.15
N GLN A 15 -12.68 4.41 -22.03
CA GLN A 15 -12.87 3.28 -21.09
C GLN A 15 -12.81 3.77 -19.64
N LEU A 16 -11.85 4.65 -19.32
CA LEU A 16 -11.78 5.25 -17.99
C LEU A 16 -13.05 6.05 -17.67
N ASP A 17 -13.57 6.82 -18.62
CA ASP A 17 -14.83 7.56 -18.45
C ASP A 17 -16.00 6.63 -18.16
N ASP A 18 -16.13 5.53 -18.91
CA ASP A 18 -17.19 4.55 -18.66
C ASP A 18 -17.05 3.90 -17.28
N ILE A 19 -15.84 3.50 -16.89
CA ILE A 19 -15.57 2.93 -15.57
C ILE A 19 -15.97 3.92 -14.47
N ILE A 20 -15.48 5.16 -14.54
CA ILE A 20 -15.67 6.17 -13.49
C ILE A 20 -17.14 6.57 -13.36
N ASN A 21 -17.85 6.71 -14.48
CA ASN A 21 -19.21 7.27 -14.48
C ASN A 21 -20.29 6.20 -14.30
N ASN A 22 -20.05 4.98 -14.79
CA ASN A 22 -21.08 3.94 -14.90
C ASN A 22 -20.80 2.67 -14.09
N ARG A 23 -19.53 2.37 -13.76
CA ARG A 23 -19.16 1.09 -13.12
C ARG A 23 -18.61 1.24 -11.71
N MET A 24 -18.00 2.38 -11.39
CA MET A 24 -17.44 2.66 -10.08
C MET A 24 -18.54 3.01 -9.09
N ARG A 25 -18.57 2.31 -7.94
CA ARG A 25 -19.52 2.61 -6.87
C ARG A 25 -19.28 4.01 -6.32
N ARG A 26 -20.34 4.80 -6.23
CA ARG A 26 -20.28 6.11 -5.56
C ARG A 26 -20.20 5.90 -4.06
N VAL A 27 -19.07 6.31 -3.47
CA VAL A 27 -18.87 6.31 -2.02
C VAL A 27 -18.99 7.74 -1.52
N LYS A 28 -19.85 7.97 -0.53
CA LYS A 28 -19.93 9.24 0.17
C LYS A 28 -19.00 9.19 1.38
N LEU A 29 -17.86 9.86 1.30
CA LEU A 29 -16.96 10.01 2.43
C LEU A 29 -17.56 10.98 3.46
N VAL A 30 -17.29 10.71 4.74
CA VAL A 30 -17.67 11.62 5.83
C VAL A 30 -16.69 12.79 5.89
N SER A 31 -17.20 14.00 6.10
CA SER A 31 -16.39 15.20 6.31
C SER A 31 -16.43 15.64 7.78
N LYS A 32 -15.69 16.71 8.10
CA LYS A 32 -15.79 17.40 9.40
C LYS A 32 -17.20 17.96 9.69
N ASP A 33 -18.10 17.98 8.71
CA ASP A 33 -19.51 18.36 8.92
C ASP A 33 -20.37 17.25 9.52
N PHE A 34 -19.88 16.01 9.51
CA PHE A 34 -20.56 14.86 10.06
C PHE A 34 -20.84 15.06 11.56
N ALA A 35 -22.06 14.74 11.99
CA ALA A 35 -22.50 14.94 13.38
C ALA A 35 -21.57 14.23 14.39
N GLY A 36 -21.09 13.02 14.06
CA GLY A 36 -20.15 12.29 14.91
C GLY A 36 -18.81 13.03 15.10
N TYR A 37 -18.29 13.69 14.05
CA TYR A 37 -17.07 14.49 14.17
C TYR A 37 -17.31 15.74 15.02
N LYS A 38 -18.46 16.41 14.84
CA LYS A 38 -18.83 17.61 15.61
C LYS A 38 -18.98 17.32 17.10
N ASN A 39 -19.41 16.11 17.45
CA ASN A 39 -19.58 15.65 18.84
C ASN A 39 -18.27 15.25 19.53
N LEU A 40 -17.14 15.17 18.80
CA LEU A 40 -15.83 14.92 19.42
C LEU A 40 -15.42 16.10 20.30
N THR A 41 -14.71 15.80 21.39
CA THR A 41 -13.99 16.82 22.17
C THR A 41 -12.90 17.46 21.31
N GLU A 42 -12.47 18.67 21.65
CA GLU A 42 -11.36 19.33 20.93
C GLU A 42 -10.06 18.50 20.99
N GLY A 43 -9.82 17.81 22.10
CA GLY A 43 -8.71 16.85 22.23
C GLY A 43 -8.83 15.71 21.22
N ASN A 44 -9.98 15.05 21.14
CA ASN A 44 -10.19 13.95 20.19
C ASN A 44 -10.18 14.40 18.72
N LYS A 45 -10.57 15.65 18.41
CA LYS A 45 -10.42 16.21 17.06
C LYS A 45 -8.95 16.33 16.67
N LYS A 46 -8.09 16.81 17.58
CA LYS A 46 -6.64 16.87 17.36
C LYS A 46 -6.02 15.47 17.25
N ALA A 47 -6.39 14.56 18.16
CA ALA A 47 -5.93 13.17 18.11
C ALA A 47 -6.28 12.51 16.76
N LEU A 48 -7.51 12.71 16.26
CA LEU A 48 -7.94 12.19 14.96
C LEU A 48 -7.12 12.74 13.79
N GLU A 49 -6.70 14.00 13.81
CA GLU A 49 -5.85 14.56 12.74
C GLU A 49 -4.50 13.84 12.65
N HIS A 50 -3.89 13.56 13.80
CA HIS A 50 -2.64 12.80 13.89
C HIS A 50 -2.83 11.32 13.52
N LEU A 51 -3.92 10.68 13.95
CA LEU A 51 -4.24 9.31 13.53
C LEU A 51 -4.44 9.19 12.02
N VAL A 52 -5.07 10.20 11.39
CA VAL A 52 -5.21 10.26 9.92
C VAL A 52 -3.84 10.46 9.25
N ALA A 53 -2.93 11.23 9.84
CA ALA A 53 -1.57 11.38 9.34
C ALA A 53 -0.79 10.05 9.40
N ALA A 54 -0.86 9.34 10.53
CA ALA A 54 -0.29 8.00 10.66
C ALA A 54 -0.89 7.01 9.65
N ALA A 55 -2.21 7.01 9.48
CA ALA A 55 -2.90 6.15 8.53
C ALA A 55 -2.43 6.37 7.08
N LYS A 56 -2.15 7.62 6.68
CA LYS A 56 -1.59 7.92 5.35
C LYS A 56 -0.17 7.38 5.16
N ILE A 57 0.62 7.30 6.23
CA ILE A 57 1.96 6.68 6.16
C ILE A 57 1.80 5.16 5.94
N PHE A 58 0.88 4.52 6.65
CA PHE A 58 0.59 3.10 6.44
C PHE A 58 -0.05 2.82 5.07
N ASP A 59 -0.78 3.78 4.50
CA ASP A 59 -1.30 3.72 3.13
C ASP A 59 -0.15 3.54 2.13
N ASP A 60 0.91 4.34 2.25
CA ASP A 60 2.10 4.24 1.40
C ASP A 60 2.87 2.93 1.63
N VAL A 61 2.99 2.47 2.88
CA VAL A 61 3.60 1.17 3.21
C VAL A 61 2.82 0.02 2.55
N ALA A 62 1.50 0.02 2.65
CA ALA A 62 0.65 -0.99 2.05
C ALA A 62 0.77 -1.00 0.51
N MET A 63 0.85 0.18 -0.11
CA MET A 63 1.13 0.30 -1.55
C MET A 63 2.48 -0.32 -1.92
N GLU A 64 3.54 -0.04 -1.16
CA GLU A 64 4.85 -0.63 -1.42
C GLU A 64 4.83 -2.15 -1.24
N GLN A 65 4.13 -2.66 -0.22
CA GLN A 65 3.98 -4.10 0.02
C GLN A 65 3.22 -4.81 -1.10
N ASP A 66 2.21 -4.16 -1.69
CA ASP A 66 1.43 -4.71 -2.78
C ASP A 66 2.25 -4.79 -4.10
N HIS A 67 2.91 -3.70 -4.49
CA HIS A 67 3.70 -3.67 -5.71
C HIS A 67 4.79 -2.59 -5.67
N GLU A 68 6.02 -2.94 -6.08
CA GLU A 68 7.16 -2.01 -6.16
C GLU A 68 6.91 -0.75 -7.02
N MET A 69 5.94 -0.80 -7.95
CA MET A 69 5.63 0.31 -8.86
C MET A 69 4.50 1.20 -8.33
N ASN A 70 3.81 0.84 -7.24
CA ASN A 70 2.68 1.62 -6.75
C ASN A 70 3.08 3.05 -6.35
N LEU A 71 4.09 3.22 -5.49
CA LEU A 71 4.53 4.56 -5.07
C LEU A 71 5.11 5.41 -6.22
N PRO A 72 6.02 4.89 -7.07
CA PRO A 72 6.50 5.63 -8.24
C PRO A 72 5.36 6.04 -9.20
N MET A 73 4.40 5.16 -9.45
CA MET A 73 3.28 5.44 -10.36
C MET A 73 2.27 6.40 -9.76
N LYS A 74 1.97 6.30 -8.46
CA LYS A 74 1.12 7.26 -7.73
C LYS A 74 1.66 8.67 -7.93
N LYS A 75 2.93 8.89 -7.62
CA LYS A 75 3.58 10.19 -7.77
C LYS A 75 3.53 10.71 -9.21
N ALA A 76 3.87 9.87 -10.18
CA ALA A 76 3.87 10.28 -11.59
C ALA A 76 2.45 10.59 -12.12
N LEU A 77 1.43 9.84 -11.66
CA LEU A 77 0.03 10.12 -11.96
C LEU A 77 -0.45 11.43 -11.32
N GLU A 78 -0.12 11.67 -10.04
CA GLU A 78 -0.44 12.91 -9.32
C GLU A 78 0.15 14.13 -10.02
N GLU A 79 1.41 14.06 -10.45
CA GLU A 79 2.08 15.13 -11.20
C GLU A 79 1.40 15.37 -12.58
N ALA A 80 1.16 14.29 -13.34
CA ALA A 80 0.54 14.40 -14.66
C ALA A 80 -0.93 14.86 -14.60
N ALA A 81 -1.67 14.48 -13.55
CA ALA A 81 -3.08 14.82 -13.35
C ALA A 81 -3.30 16.33 -13.17
N GLN A 82 -2.28 17.09 -12.76
CA GLN A 82 -2.37 18.55 -12.65
C GLN A 82 -2.68 19.22 -14.00
N ASN A 83 -2.27 18.59 -15.11
CA ASN A 83 -2.37 19.18 -16.46
C ASN A 83 -3.05 18.25 -17.49
N SER A 84 -3.51 17.06 -17.10
CA SER A 84 -4.11 16.10 -18.01
C SER A 84 -5.36 15.44 -17.41
N THR A 85 -6.49 15.61 -18.09
CA THR A 85 -7.75 14.93 -17.73
C THR A 85 -7.62 13.42 -17.81
N TYR A 86 -6.85 12.92 -18.78
CA TYR A 86 -6.59 11.50 -18.95
C TYR A 86 -5.78 10.95 -17.76
N ALA A 87 -4.70 11.63 -17.34
CA ALA A 87 -3.97 11.25 -16.12
C ALA A 87 -4.86 11.33 -14.87
N ALA A 88 -5.69 12.36 -14.73
CA ALA A 88 -6.57 12.50 -13.58
C ALA A 88 -7.60 11.35 -13.48
N LYS A 89 -8.11 10.88 -14.62
CA LYS A 89 -9.00 9.70 -14.67
C LYS A 89 -8.24 8.42 -14.28
N ALA A 90 -7.03 8.24 -14.79
CA ALA A 90 -6.19 7.09 -14.42
C ALA A 90 -5.82 7.12 -12.93
N LEU A 91 -5.48 8.29 -12.38
CA LEU A 91 -5.22 8.49 -10.95
C LEU A 91 -6.44 8.15 -10.09
N LYS A 92 -7.65 8.50 -10.54
CA LYS A 92 -8.89 8.15 -9.83
C LYS A 92 -9.09 6.64 -9.78
N LEU A 93 -8.83 5.93 -10.88
CA LEU A 93 -8.89 4.46 -10.90
C LEU A 93 -7.80 3.84 -10.02
N PHE A 94 -6.56 4.32 -10.13
CA PHE A 94 -5.43 3.94 -9.27
C PHE A 94 -5.79 4.08 -7.79
N THR A 95 -6.36 5.22 -7.40
CA THR A 95 -6.79 5.49 -6.02
C THR A 95 -7.87 4.51 -5.57
N SER A 96 -8.79 4.13 -6.47
CA SER A 96 -9.85 3.16 -6.15
C SER A 96 -9.33 1.73 -6.00
N PHE A 97 -8.30 1.34 -6.74
CA PHE A 97 -7.66 0.04 -6.63
C PHE A 97 -6.59 -0.02 -5.55
N HIS A 98 -6.13 1.14 -5.09
CA HIS A 98 -4.97 1.27 -4.21
C HIS A 98 -3.66 0.75 -4.86
N GLY A 99 -3.55 0.86 -6.19
CA GLY A 99 -2.38 0.36 -6.90
C GLY A 99 -2.47 0.41 -8.42
N VAL A 100 -1.41 -0.08 -9.06
CA VAL A 100 -1.23 -0.17 -10.54
C VAL A 100 -2.15 -1.19 -11.20
N GLU A 101 -2.75 -2.07 -10.41
CA GLU A 101 -3.78 -3.02 -10.82
C GLU A 101 -4.80 -3.21 -9.70
N GLY A 102 -5.96 -3.81 -10.01
CA GLY A 102 -6.91 -4.20 -8.98
C GLY A 102 -8.10 -4.99 -9.53
N HIS A 103 -8.77 -5.74 -8.65
CA HIS A 103 -9.98 -6.47 -9.03
C HIS A 103 -11.19 -5.55 -9.03
N ASN A 104 -12.01 -5.64 -10.07
CA ASN A 104 -13.27 -4.91 -10.17
C ASN A 104 -14.47 -5.67 -9.57
N GLY A 105 -14.22 -6.87 -9.02
CA GLY A 105 -15.24 -7.74 -8.41
C GLY A 105 -16.11 -8.53 -9.39
N ILE A 106 -15.80 -8.48 -10.69
CA ILE A 106 -16.53 -9.18 -11.76
C ILE A 106 -15.58 -10.11 -12.52
N ASP A 107 -14.44 -9.57 -12.95
CA ASP A 107 -13.46 -10.30 -13.75
C ASP A 107 -12.54 -11.15 -12.86
N LEU A 108 -12.13 -12.30 -13.40
CA LEU A 108 -11.16 -13.19 -12.74
C LEU A 108 -9.78 -12.55 -12.64
N GLU A 109 -9.34 -11.92 -13.73
CA GLU A 109 -8.05 -11.25 -13.80
C GLU A 109 -8.17 -9.80 -13.30
N PRO A 110 -7.13 -9.27 -12.64
CA PRO A 110 -7.11 -7.88 -12.22
C PRO A 110 -7.09 -6.95 -13.45
N VAL A 111 -7.66 -5.77 -13.29
CA VAL A 111 -7.56 -4.70 -14.27
C VAL A 111 -6.21 -4.02 -14.10
N GLU A 112 -5.34 -4.16 -15.09
CA GLU A 112 -4.05 -3.48 -15.17
C GLU A 112 -4.24 -2.03 -15.67
N ILE A 113 -3.69 -1.04 -14.95
CA ILE A 113 -3.75 0.37 -15.37
C ILE A 113 -2.68 0.67 -16.41
N PHE A 114 -1.54 -0.03 -16.36
CA PHE A 114 -0.38 0.20 -17.21
C PHE A 114 -0.01 -1.06 -17.99
N LYS A 115 0.33 -0.91 -19.28
CA LYS A 115 0.79 -2.02 -20.11
C LYS A 115 2.13 -2.55 -19.59
N GLY A 116 2.17 -3.86 -19.33
CA GLY A 116 3.39 -4.55 -18.94
C GLY A 116 3.73 -4.44 -17.45
N ILE A 117 2.86 -3.85 -16.63
CA ILE A 117 2.94 -3.90 -15.17
C ILE A 117 1.86 -4.87 -14.70
N LYS A 118 2.28 -5.94 -14.02
CA LYS A 118 1.41 -7.03 -13.56
C LYS A 118 1.74 -7.37 -12.12
N GLY A 119 0.74 -7.73 -11.34
CA GLY A 119 0.93 -8.26 -10.00
C GLY A 119 1.67 -9.59 -10.00
N ALA A 120 2.58 -9.75 -9.03
CA ALA A 120 3.18 -11.03 -8.70
C ALA A 120 2.36 -11.73 -7.60
N LYS A 121 2.32 -13.07 -7.60
CA LYS A 121 1.64 -13.85 -6.55
C LYS A 121 2.18 -13.54 -5.15
N GLY A 122 3.49 -13.32 -5.03
CA GLY A 122 4.15 -12.92 -3.79
C GLY A 122 4.03 -11.43 -3.47
N ARG A 123 3.31 -10.65 -4.31
CA ARG A 123 3.29 -9.18 -4.26
C ARG A 123 4.73 -8.65 -4.18
N ASN A 124 4.98 -7.57 -3.43
CA ASN A 124 6.34 -7.10 -3.17
C ASN A 124 6.95 -7.70 -1.88
N PHE A 125 6.25 -8.62 -1.20
CA PHE A 125 6.80 -9.31 -0.02
C PHE A 125 7.98 -10.21 -0.40
N TYR A 126 7.99 -10.74 -1.62
CA TYR A 126 9.04 -11.58 -2.17
C TYR A 126 9.67 -10.94 -3.42
N PRO A 127 10.88 -11.35 -3.83
CA PRO A 127 11.45 -10.92 -5.10
C PRO A 127 10.48 -11.20 -6.26
N ALA A 128 10.31 -10.23 -7.16
CA ALA A 128 9.34 -10.33 -8.27
C ALA A 128 9.63 -11.48 -9.24
N ASP A 129 10.89 -11.92 -9.32
CA ASP A 129 11.37 -13.01 -10.17
C ASP A 129 11.35 -14.39 -9.47
N LEU A 130 10.92 -14.46 -8.21
CA LEU A 130 10.93 -15.69 -7.42
C LEU A 130 9.70 -16.57 -7.70
N GLY A 131 9.94 -17.74 -8.29
CA GLY A 131 8.91 -18.76 -8.50
C GLY A 131 8.56 -19.53 -7.22
N VAL A 132 7.36 -20.13 -7.17
CA VAL A 132 6.91 -20.95 -6.02
C VAL A 132 7.79 -22.20 -5.85
N GLU A 133 8.15 -22.86 -6.95
CA GLU A 133 9.02 -24.04 -6.92
C GLU A 133 10.44 -23.65 -6.47
N GLU A 134 11.01 -22.59 -7.05
CA GLU A 134 12.31 -22.04 -6.64
C GLU A 134 12.33 -21.67 -5.14
N PHE A 135 11.25 -21.05 -4.63
CA PHE A 135 11.11 -20.74 -3.21
C PHE A 135 11.22 -21.99 -2.34
N HIS A 136 10.45 -23.04 -2.64
CA HIS A 136 10.50 -24.29 -1.89
C HIS A 136 11.87 -24.97 -1.95
N GLU A 137 12.53 -24.94 -3.12
CA GLU A 137 13.88 -25.48 -3.30
C GLU A 137 14.91 -24.72 -2.45
N ILE A 138 14.84 -23.39 -2.44
CA ILE A 138 15.73 -22.55 -1.62
C ILE A 138 15.53 -22.85 -0.13
N LEU A 139 14.28 -22.88 0.35
CA LEU A 139 14.00 -23.15 1.77
C LEU A 139 14.45 -24.56 2.18
N THR A 140 14.16 -25.57 1.37
CA THR A 140 14.58 -26.96 1.63
C THR A 140 16.11 -27.05 1.74
N ARG A 141 16.82 -26.41 0.81
CA ARG A 141 18.28 -26.35 0.86
C ARG A 141 18.78 -25.62 2.10
N MET A 142 18.19 -24.48 2.46
CA MET A 142 18.58 -23.73 3.67
C MET A 142 18.39 -24.56 4.95
N VAL A 143 17.28 -25.30 5.07
CA VAL A 143 17.05 -26.23 6.19
C VAL A 143 18.11 -27.32 6.23
N ASN A 144 18.42 -27.94 5.08
CA ASN A 144 19.45 -28.98 4.99
C ASN A 144 20.88 -28.45 5.29
N GLU A 145 21.12 -27.15 5.06
CA GLU A 145 22.35 -26.45 5.45
C GLU A 145 22.35 -25.99 6.93
N GLY A 146 21.31 -26.33 7.71
CA GLY A 146 21.21 -25.98 9.14
C GLY A 146 20.68 -24.58 9.45
N LYS A 147 20.19 -23.84 8.44
CA LYS A 147 19.72 -22.43 8.58
C LYS A 147 18.25 -22.33 9.01
N ILE A 148 17.88 -23.08 10.05
CA ILE A 148 16.48 -23.23 10.47
C ILE A 148 15.90 -21.89 10.95
N ASP A 149 16.67 -21.09 11.68
CA ASP A 149 16.17 -19.83 12.23
C ASP A 149 16.02 -18.74 11.16
N GLU A 150 16.87 -18.74 10.12
CA GLU A 150 16.69 -17.89 8.94
C GLU A 150 15.41 -18.26 8.18
N VAL A 151 15.13 -19.55 8.01
CA VAL A 151 13.90 -20.02 7.37
C VAL A 151 12.66 -19.62 8.17
N LYS A 152 12.68 -19.72 9.50
CA LYS A 152 11.58 -19.20 10.35
C LYS A 152 11.35 -17.71 10.15
N LYS A 153 12.41 -16.91 10.00
CA LYS A 153 12.28 -15.48 9.72
C LYS A 153 11.67 -15.24 8.34
N ILE A 154 12.06 -16.00 7.32
CA ILE A 154 11.47 -15.92 5.97
C ILE A 154 9.96 -16.23 5.97
N LEU A 155 9.53 -17.17 6.80
CA LEU A 155 8.12 -17.55 6.95
C LEU A 155 7.33 -16.66 7.92
N SER A 156 7.96 -15.61 8.45
CA SER A 156 7.32 -14.67 9.37
C SER A 156 6.36 -13.74 8.64
N VAL A 157 5.23 -13.40 9.27
CA VAL A 157 4.23 -12.46 8.74
C VAL A 157 4.66 -10.99 8.80
N ARG A 158 5.84 -10.71 9.36
CA ARG A 158 6.36 -9.34 9.61
C ARG A 158 7.70 -9.08 8.94
N THR A 159 7.96 -9.73 7.79
CA THR A 159 9.23 -9.58 7.08
C THR A 159 9.04 -9.39 5.59
N MET A 160 9.88 -8.53 5.00
CA MET A 160 10.09 -8.46 3.56
C MET A 160 11.23 -9.42 3.19
N VAL A 161 11.03 -10.24 2.17
CA VAL A 161 11.98 -11.26 1.72
C VAL A 161 12.71 -10.76 0.48
N ARG A 162 14.04 -10.87 0.48
CA ARG A 162 14.92 -10.44 -0.62
C ARG A 162 15.93 -11.53 -0.96
N ARG A 163 16.45 -11.50 -2.20
CA ARG A 163 17.54 -12.40 -2.62
C ARG A 163 18.80 -12.14 -1.80
N ASP A 164 19.50 -13.22 -1.46
CA ASP A 164 20.80 -13.21 -0.78
C ASP A 164 21.72 -14.28 -1.40
N GLY A 165 22.30 -13.93 -2.55
CA GLY A 165 23.03 -14.88 -3.40
C GLY A 165 22.13 -16.05 -3.81
N LYS A 166 22.51 -17.27 -3.44
CA LYS A 166 21.68 -18.47 -3.68
C LYS A 166 20.49 -18.58 -2.74
N ASN A 167 20.51 -17.90 -1.58
CA ASN A 167 19.50 -18.00 -0.53
C ASN A 167 18.52 -16.82 -0.58
N LEU A 168 17.64 -16.78 0.41
CA LEU A 168 16.79 -15.65 0.73
C LEU A 168 17.17 -15.11 2.10
N LYS A 169 16.92 -13.81 2.30
CA LYS A 169 16.98 -13.16 3.60
C LYS A 169 15.66 -12.49 3.91
N ALA A 170 15.24 -12.58 5.17
CA ALA A 170 14.12 -11.83 5.71
C ALA A 170 14.62 -10.55 6.39
N ILE A 171 13.94 -9.45 6.13
CA ILE A 171 14.16 -8.14 6.75
C ILE A 171 12.88 -7.82 7.53
N ASP A 172 12.98 -7.66 8.85
CA ASP A 172 11.82 -7.33 9.69
C ASP A 172 11.24 -5.97 9.27
N TYR A 173 9.92 -5.80 9.35
CA TYR A 173 9.26 -4.55 8.95
C TYR A 173 9.81 -3.33 9.70
N THR A 174 10.21 -3.48 10.96
CA THR A 174 10.80 -2.39 11.74
C THR A 174 12.16 -1.93 11.19
N GLU A 175 12.88 -2.81 10.49
CA GLU A 175 14.10 -2.48 9.77
C GLU A 175 13.80 -1.96 8.37
N TYR A 176 12.96 -2.67 7.61
CA TYR A 176 12.65 -2.35 6.22
C TYR A 176 11.91 -1.01 6.08
N PHE A 177 10.91 -0.77 6.94
CA PHE A 177 10.08 0.45 6.94
C PHE A 177 10.45 1.41 8.07
N LYS A 178 11.70 1.36 8.56
CA LYS A 178 12.15 2.13 9.73
C LYS A 178 11.71 3.58 9.71
N ASP A 179 11.94 4.28 8.60
CA ASP A 179 11.63 5.70 8.48
C ASP A 179 10.12 5.98 8.50
N ALA A 180 9.34 5.15 7.82
CA ALA A 180 7.88 5.26 7.80
C ALA A 180 7.29 4.95 9.18
N PHE A 181 7.72 3.86 9.81
CA PHE A 181 7.22 3.43 11.10
C PHE A 181 7.60 4.42 12.21
N SER A 182 8.80 5.00 12.16
CA SER A 182 9.20 6.05 13.11
C SER A 182 8.32 7.29 12.98
N LYS A 183 7.99 7.72 11.76
CA LYS A 183 7.09 8.87 11.54
C LYS A 183 5.67 8.56 12.00
N ALA A 184 5.16 7.36 11.71
CA ALA A 184 3.83 6.94 12.14
C ALA A 184 3.74 6.84 13.67
N ALA A 185 4.78 6.31 14.33
CA ALA A 185 4.87 6.23 15.79
C ALA A 185 4.81 7.63 16.42
N ASN A 186 5.58 8.60 15.90
CA ASN A 186 5.52 9.98 16.39
C ASN A 186 4.11 10.58 16.29
N GLU A 187 3.41 10.38 15.17
CA GLU A 187 2.02 10.84 15.01
C GLU A 187 1.08 10.17 16.03
N ILE A 188 1.26 8.86 16.26
CA ILE A 188 0.47 8.09 17.23
C ILE A 188 0.72 8.57 18.67
N GLU A 189 1.97 8.82 19.05
CA GLU A 189 2.33 9.37 20.37
C GLU A 189 1.69 10.75 20.60
N VAL A 190 1.73 11.62 19.58
CA VAL A 190 1.07 12.93 19.67
C VAL A 190 -0.45 12.79 19.76
N ALA A 191 -1.05 11.82 19.06
CA ALA A 191 -2.48 11.52 19.21
C ALA A 191 -2.82 11.06 20.65
N ALA A 192 -1.96 10.22 21.26
CA ALA A 192 -2.11 9.78 22.64
C ALA A 192 -2.11 10.95 23.64
N HIS A 193 -1.30 11.99 23.38
CA HIS A 193 -1.27 13.20 24.20
C HIS A 193 -2.59 13.99 24.17
N TYR A 194 -3.31 13.96 23.05
CA TYR A 194 -4.52 14.76 22.86
C TYR A 194 -5.82 14.03 23.19
N THR A 195 -5.86 12.71 23.14
CA THR A 195 -7.09 11.99 23.42
C THR A 195 -7.53 12.17 24.87
N THR A 196 -8.85 12.19 25.08
CA THR A 196 -9.46 12.35 26.40
C THR A 196 -9.86 11.03 27.06
N ASP A 197 -9.60 9.91 26.39
CA ASP A 197 -9.91 8.56 26.88
C ASP A 197 -8.61 7.89 27.33
N GLU A 198 -8.55 7.49 28.61
CA GLU A 198 -7.30 6.98 29.21
C GLU A 198 -6.92 5.59 28.68
N ASP A 199 -7.90 4.72 28.41
CA ASP A 199 -7.62 3.38 27.85
C ASP A 199 -7.09 3.51 26.41
N PHE A 200 -7.66 4.43 25.63
CA PHE A 200 -7.17 4.71 24.28
C PHE A 200 -5.80 5.38 24.28
N LYS A 201 -5.53 6.25 25.25
CA LYS A 201 -4.19 6.83 25.43
C LYS A 201 -3.15 5.76 25.75
N ASP A 202 -3.46 4.82 26.64
CA ASP A 202 -2.58 3.68 26.96
C ASP A 202 -2.32 2.81 25.73
N TYR A 203 -3.37 2.54 24.93
CA TYR A 203 -3.23 1.80 23.67
C TYR A 203 -2.31 2.50 22.65
N LEU A 204 -2.35 3.83 22.57
CA LEU A 204 -1.54 4.60 21.60
C LEU A 204 -0.12 4.89 22.09
N GLY A 205 0.07 5.18 23.38
CA GLY A 205 1.29 5.79 23.93
C GLY A 205 2.34 4.83 24.51
N TRP A 206 2.38 3.59 24.03
CA TRP A 206 3.31 2.55 24.52
C TRP A 206 4.79 2.97 24.53
#